data_AF-A0A4V1HHW3-F1
#
_entry.id   AF-A0A4V1HHW3-F1
#
_cell.length_a   1.000
_cell.length_b   1.000
_cell.length_c   1.000
_cell.angle_alpha   90.00
_cell.angle_beta   90.00
_cell.angle_gamma   90.00
#
_symmetry.space_group_name_H-M   'P 1'
#
loop_
_entity.id
_entity.type
_entity.pdbx_description
1 polymer ?
#
loop_
_entity_poly.entity_id
_entity_poly.type
_entity_poly.pdbx_seq_one_letter_code
_entity_poly.pdbx_strand_id
1 'polypeptide(L)'
;MRLMLVVYAVIIALGITAMLTGWHYLANIAGFISAIGFMIVFFKDRPESESDHEKKMRRYWYIVFITGLFFSLIFGSFWNDEMGNME
;
A
#
# COMPACT_ATOMS: atom_id res chain seq x y z
N MET A 1 7.47 -14.95 2.27
CA MET A 1 8.50 -13.92 2.53
C MET A 1 8.97 -13.25 1.26
N ARG A 2 9.64 -13.95 0.32
CA ARG A 2 10.22 -13.34 -0.90
C ARG A 2 9.21 -12.55 -1.75
N LEU A 3 8.03 -13.11 -2.01
CA LEU A 3 6.97 -12.42 -2.75
C LEU A 3 6.51 -11.12 -2.08
N MET A 4 6.44 -11.11 -0.75
CA MET A 4 5.96 -9.96 0.01
C MET A 4 6.98 -8.81 0.00
N LEU A 5 8.28 -9.14 0.00
CA LEU A 5 9.35 -8.15 -0.21
C LEU A 5 9.30 -7.57 -1.62
N VAL A 6 8.97 -8.38 -2.62
CA VAL A 6 8.78 -7.90 -4.01
C VAL A 6 7.60 -6.94 -4.07
N VAL A 7 6.44 -7.28 -3.48
CA VAL A 7 5.28 -6.39 -3.41
C VAL A 7 5.63 -5.08 -2.71
N TYR A 8 6.36 -5.14 -1.60
CA TYR A 8 6.80 -3.95 -0.88
C TYR A 8 7.75 -3.07 -1.71
N ALA A 9 8.71 -3.68 -2.41
CA ALA A 9 9.60 -2.96 -3.32
C ALA A 9 8.84 -2.31 -4.47
N VAL A 10 7.81 -2.98 -5.02
CA VAL A 10 6.93 -2.42 -6.06
C VAL A 10 6.16 -1.21 -5.54
N ILE A 11 5.57 -1.29 -4.34
CA ILE A 11 4.85 -0.15 -3.72
C ILE A 11 5.79 1.05 -3.53
N ILE A 12 7.01 0.82 -3.02
CA ILE A 12 8.01 1.88 -2.85
C ILE A 12 8.41 2.46 -4.20
N ALA A 13 8.70 1.63 -5.20
CA ALA A 13 9.09 2.10 -6.52
C ALA A 13 7.99 2.95 -7.17
N LEU A 14 6.73 2.51 -7.08
CA LEU A 14 5.57 3.24 -7.57
C LEU A 14 5.38 4.58 -6.83
N GLY A 15 5.48 4.57 -5.50
CA GLY A 15 5.37 5.78 -4.68
C GLY A 15 6.47 6.80 -4.99
N ILE A 16 7.74 6.37 -4.99
CA ILE A 16 8.87 7.25 -5.31
C ILE A 16 8.77 7.77 -6.75
N THR A 17 8.42 6.92 -7.72
CA THR A 17 8.25 7.35 -9.11
C THR A 17 7.15 8.39 -9.21
N ALA A 18 6.02 8.19 -8.52
CA ALA A 18 4.96 9.20 -8.45
C ALA A 18 5.45 10.53 -7.86
N MET A 19 6.31 10.50 -6.82
CA MET A 19 6.90 11.72 -6.24
C MET A 19 7.78 12.45 -7.25
N LEU A 20 8.58 11.71 -8.02
CA LEU A 20 9.57 12.29 -8.94
C LEU A 20 8.95 12.78 -10.25
N THR A 21 7.92 12.10 -10.75
CA THR A 21 7.31 12.42 -12.06
C THR A 21 6.01 13.23 -11.94
N GLY A 22 5.45 13.37 -10.73
CA GLY A 22 4.12 13.94 -10.53
C GLY A 22 3.00 13.06 -11.07
N TRP A 23 3.28 11.81 -11.44
CA TRP A 23 2.26 10.90 -11.97
C TRP A 23 1.47 10.28 -10.81
N HIS A 24 0.52 11.04 -10.27
CA HIS A 24 -0.27 10.64 -9.12
C HIS A 24 -1.05 9.32 -9.32
N TYR A 25 -1.36 8.95 -10.57
CA TYR A 25 -1.93 7.64 -10.90
C TYR A 25 -1.09 6.45 -10.40
N LEU A 26 0.25 6.56 -10.40
CA LEU A 26 1.14 5.51 -9.90
C LEU A 26 0.98 5.31 -8.39
N ALA A 27 0.76 6.41 -7.65
CA ALA A 27 0.48 6.35 -6.23
C ALA A 27 -0.88 5.72 -5.93
N ASN A 28 -1.89 5.97 -6.76
CA ASN A 28 -3.20 5.31 -6.65
C ASN A 28 -3.08 3.79 -6.84
N ILE A 29 -2.25 3.34 -7.79
CA ILE A 29 -1.96 1.90 -7.98
C ILE A 29 -1.27 1.31 -6.74
N ALA A 30 -0.27 2.00 -6.18
CA ALA A 30 0.39 1.60 -4.93
C ALA A 30 -0.59 1.52 -3.74
N GLY A 31 -1.48 2.51 -3.61
CA GLY A 31 -2.54 2.53 -2.61
C GLY A 31 -3.51 1.35 -2.76
N PHE A 32 -3.94 1.07 -4.00
CA PHE A 32 -4.84 -0.04 -4.31
C PHE A 32 -4.24 -1.41 -3.99
N ILE A 33 -2.98 -1.66 -4.36
CA ILE A 33 -2.25 -2.91 -4.01
C ILE A 33 -2.21 -3.08 -2.49
N SER A 34 -1.97 -1.98 -1.76
CA SER A 34 -1.91 -2.00 -0.30
C SER A 34 -3.27 -2.25 0.35
N ALA A 35 -4.36 -1.71 -0.21
CA ALA A 35 -5.73 -1.97 0.23
C ALA A 35 -6.13 -3.45 -0.01
N ILE A 36 -5.76 -4.05 -1.13
CA ILE A 36 -5.96 -5.48 -1.38
C ILE A 36 -5.19 -6.32 -0.36
N GLY A 37 -3.92 -5.98 -0.13
CA GLY A 37 -3.09 -6.64 0.89
C GLY A 37 -3.73 -6.60 2.28
N PHE A 38 -4.29 -5.45 2.65
CA PHE A 38 -5.04 -5.29 3.88
C PHE A 38 -6.28 -6.18 3.92
N MET A 39 -7.08 -6.21 2.86
CA MET A 39 -8.27 -7.07 2.81
C MET A 39 -7.91 -8.54 3.01
N ILE A 40 -6.86 -9.02 2.34
CA ILE A 40 -6.37 -10.40 2.47
C ILE A 40 -5.90 -10.71 3.91
N VAL A 41 -5.38 -9.73 4.64
CA VAL A 41 -4.82 -9.97 5.98
C VAL A 41 -5.86 -9.81 7.07
N PHE A 42 -6.76 -8.84 6.93
CA PHE A 42 -7.77 -8.56 7.95
C PHE A 42 -8.99 -9.48 7.84
N PHE A 43 -9.46 -9.77 6.62
CA PHE A 43 -10.67 -10.57 6.39
C PHE A 43 -10.39 -12.06 6.12
N LYS A 44 -9.14 -12.50 6.09
CA LYS A 44 -8.84 -13.93 6.05
C LYS A 44 -9.30 -14.59 7.34
N ASP A 45 -10.10 -15.63 7.19
CA ASP A 45 -10.58 -16.48 8.29
C ASP A 45 -9.40 -17.01 9.10
N ARG A 46 -9.55 -16.99 10.43
CA ARG A 46 -8.45 -17.26 11.36
C ARG A 46 -8.69 -18.57 12.11
N PRO A 47 -7.75 -19.53 12.06
CA PRO A 47 -7.78 -20.65 12.97
C PRO A 47 -7.52 -20.16 14.41
N GLU A 48 -8.08 -20.85 15.41
CA GLU A 48 -7.88 -20.51 16.83
C GLU A 48 -6.40 -20.59 17.26
N SER A 49 -5.59 -21.39 16.56
CA SER A 49 -4.15 -21.48 16.76
C SER A 49 -3.38 -21.01 15.52
N GLU A 50 -2.72 -19.86 15.63
CA GLU A 50 -1.78 -19.37 14.61
C GLU A 50 -0.34 -19.69 14.99
N SER A 51 0.44 -20.13 14.01
CA SER A 51 1.88 -20.26 14.14
C SER A 51 2.56 -18.89 14.31
N ASP A 52 3.73 -18.85 14.96
CA ASP A 52 4.48 -17.60 15.12
C ASP A 52 4.94 -17.00 13.78
N HIS A 53 5.11 -17.84 12.77
CA HIS A 53 5.38 -17.40 11.40
C HIS A 53 4.22 -16.59 10.83
N GLU A 54 2.97 -17.04 11.01
CA GLU A 54 1.78 -16.33 10.52
C GLU A 54 1.57 -15.00 11.24
N LYS A 55 1.80 -14.97 12.56
CA LYS A 55 1.78 -13.72 13.35
C LYS A 55 2.81 -12.71 12.83
N LYS A 56 4.02 -13.17 12.49
CA LYS A 56 5.08 -12.32 11.93
C LYS A 56 4.74 -11.79 10.55
N MET A 57 4.17 -12.64 9.69
CA MET A 57 3.73 -12.26 8.34
C MET A 57 2.66 -11.17 8.40
N ARG A 58 1.69 -11.30 9.31
CA ARG A 58 0.64 -10.31 9.53
C ARG A 58 1.20 -8.94 9.94
N ARG A 59 2.16 -8.91 10.86
CA ARG A 59 2.83 -7.66 11.25
C ARG A 59 3.47 -6.96 10.05
N TYR A 60 4.09 -7.70 9.15
CA TYR A 60 4.67 -7.09 7.95
C TYR A 60 3.62 -6.55 6.99
N TRP A 61 2.49 -7.24 6.85
CA TRP A 61 1.37 -6.71 6.07
C TRP A 61 0.78 -5.42 6.66
N TYR A 62 0.78 -5.26 7.98
CA TYR A 62 0.39 -3.98 8.60
C TYR A 62 1.35 -2.84 8.20
N ILE A 63 2.65 -3.10 8.12
CA ILE A 63 3.63 -2.12 7.65
C ILE A 63 3.38 -1.76 6.19
N VAL A 64 3.20 -2.77 5.32
CA VAL A 64 2.88 -2.56 3.89
C VAL A 64 1.63 -1.71 3.74
N PHE A 65 0.57 -2.02 4.51
CA PHE A 65 -0.68 -1.28 4.48
C PHE A 65 -0.51 0.18 4.93
N ILE A 66 0.12 0.43 6.08
CA ILE A 66 0.32 1.80 6.60
C ILE A 66 1.12 2.64 5.61
N THR A 67 2.18 2.07 5.01
CA THR A 67 2.98 2.74 3.99
C THR A 67 2.15 3.07 2.74
N GLY A 68 1.36 2.13 2.24
CA GLY A 68 0.49 2.37 1.10
C GLY A 68 -0.60 3.39 1.36
N LEU A 69 -1.19 3.37 2.55
CA LEU A 69 -2.21 4.34 2.99
C LEU A 69 -1.60 5.74 3.09
N PHE A 70 -0.39 5.85 3.64
CA PHE A 70 0.36 7.11 3.70
C PHE A 70 0.60 7.70 2.31
N PHE A 71 1.10 6.89 1.36
CA PHE A 71 1.26 7.34 -0.02
C PHE A 71 -0.08 7.73 -0.64
N SER A 72 -1.11 6.89 -0.50
CA SER A 72 -2.43 7.19 -1.07
C SER A 72 -3.05 8.48 -0.53
N LEU A 73 -2.84 8.82 0.75
CA LEU A 73 -3.33 10.07 1.33
C LEU A 73 -2.56 11.27 0.81
N ILE A 74 -1.22 11.20 0.79
CA ILE A 74 -0.37 12.28 0.27
C ILE A 74 -0.71 12.57 -1.19
N PHE A 75 -0.67 11.55 -2.03
CA PHE A 75 -0.89 11.73 -3.45
C PHE A 75 -2.36 11.92 -3.81
N GLY A 76 -3.30 11.34 -3.05
CA GLY A 76 -4.72 11.63 -3.19
C GLY A 76 -5.04 13.09 -2.86
N SER A 77 -4.34 13.69 -1.87
CA SER A 77 -4.47 15.12 -1.57
C SER A 77 -3.89 16.00 -2.68
N PHE A 78 -2.73 15.64 -3.25
CA PHE A 78 -2.16 16.37 -4.40
C PHE A 78 -3.00 16.26 -5.66
N TRP A 79 -3.61 15.10 -5.90
CA TRP A 79 -4.59 14.91 -6.96
C TRP A 79 -5.82 15.82 -6.78
N ASN A 80 -6.29 15.99 -5.55
CA ASN A 80 -7.44 16.87 -5.25
C ASN A 80 -7.09 18.34 -5.48
N ASP A 81 -5.87 18.78 -5.18
CA ASP A 81 -5.41 20.14 -5.46
C ASP A 81 -5.24 20.38 -6.97
N GLU A 82 -4.73 19.41 -7.74
CA GLU A 82 -4.64 19.51 -9.20
C GLU A 82 -6.00 19.41 -9.90
N MET A 83 -6.93 18.57 -9.42
CA MET A 83 -8.32 18.55 -9.91
C MET A 83 -9.11 19.81 -9.51
N GLY A 84 -8.85 20.35 -8.30
CA GLY A 84 -9.51 21.54 -7.77
C GLY A 84 -9.04 22.85 -8.40
N ASN A 85 -7.82 22.86 -8.97
CA ASN A 85 -7.25 23.96 -9.77
C ASN A 85 -7.19 23.66 -11.28
N MET A 86 -8.01 22.75 -11.81
CA MET A 86 -8.19 22.68 -13.27
C MET A 86 -8.97 23.90 -13.75
N GLU A 87 -8.26 24.97 -14.12
CA GLU A 87 -8.72 25.96 -15.12
C GLU A 87 -8.60 25.40 -16.54
#